data_AF-A0A2U1VLW0-F1
#
_entry.id   AF-A0A2U1VLW0-F1
#
_cell.length_a   1.000
_cell.length_b   1.000
_cell.length_c   1.000
_cell.angle_alpha   90.00
_cell.angle_beta   90.00
_cell.angle_gamma   90.00
#
_symmetry.space_group_name_H-M   'P 1'
#
loop_
_entity.id
_entity.type
_entity.pdbx_description
1 polymer ?
#
loop_
_entity_poly.entity_id
_entity_poly.type
_entity_poly.pdbx_seq_one_letter_code
_entity_poly.pdbx_strand_id
1 'polypeptide(L)'
;MSNQLVPLSQLLPPTSNPRKRIDPAGIEGLARSIQTDGVLQNLVVKCLKGDRFRVVTGERRYRALKLLESRGEIETDYRVPVEVRHGLKPADAQRIALVENVQREALDAIDEADGFAALLQKGATLDDVAAQTGLSTTTVKRRLALAGLCAEAKQAVRDGSIGLGIAEALTLGTHEQQARILADSADGIWFDADDVRARLIEEKPSVAMAVFPLERYSGTFTSDLFAEAEATYFDDAPQFHALQRRAVEELAAERSKTAAFVDLFDTQGAPWWHYRAAQDGESGGVVINLTPAGRVEVRDGLVRHEVQRAVAAETRESPLAVRRERPEYPSWLVRHMAAHKTLAVQTLLIAARRTAREVAVVVLMRGADGHHGRVSVEAHPALALFSGEDGRPRSHDAVEAAAAHFERMLGLAPAEDDEPAYGPRSRGAWERLVGEPKDGADLYERVKRLSDEDLDGLHLLLTILAFGQGDLDAIDHGDSLFNRVAHDLAVDMRDWWRPDETFLGGRTRDQLCAIAMESGATVSMARLSDYKKSGLVTALAKHFERTADTRDDAQDWQIKGRDWLPGAMRFGPEPNANVDDTPESEMPAAAE
;
A
#
# COMPACT_ATOMS: atom_id res chain seq x y z
N MET A 1 -17.86 7.77 -57.30
CA MET A 1 -18.92 7.86 -56.27
C MET A 1 -20.08 8.57 -56.93
N SER A 2 -21.30 8.06 -56.81
CA SER A 2 -22.49 8.68 -57.40
C SER A 2 -23.55 8.85 -56.30
N ASN A 3 -24.08 10.07 -56.15
CA ASN A 3 -25.20 10.33 -55.26
C ASN A 3 -26.50 10.04 -56.01
N GLN A 4 -27.36 9.19 -55.46
CA GLN A 4 -28.65 8.86 -56.04
C GLN A 4 -29.69 8.53 -54.97
N LEU A 5 -30.96 8.59 -55.35
CA LEU A 5 -32.09 8.23 -54.50
C LEU A 5 -32.47 6.76 -54.74
N VAL A 6 -32.29 5.92 -53.73
CA VAL A 6 -32.57 4.47 -53.79
C VAL A 6 -33.79 4.14 -52.93
N PRO A 7 -34.75 3.33 -53.42
CA PRO A 7 -35.86 2.85 -52.60
C PRO A 7 -35.36 2.10 -51.36
N LEU A 8 -35.97 2.33 -50.20
CA LEU A 8 -35.63 1.64 -48.95
C LEU A 8 -35.69 0.11 -49.08
N SER A 9 -36.61 -0.41 -49.90
CA SER A 9 -36.73 -1.83 -50.25
C SER A 9 -35.49 -2.45 -50.90
N GLN A 10 -34.66 -1.64 -51.55
CA GLN A 10 -33.42 -2.08 -52.20
C GLN A 10 -32.21 -2.00 -51.27
N LEU A 11 -32.36 -1.43 -50.06
CA LEU A 11 -31.30 -1.29 -49.06
C LEU A 11 -31.24 -2.51 -48.12
N LEU A 12 -30.09 -3.16 -48.10
CA LEU A 12 -29.78 -4.26 -47.20
C LEU A 12 -28.94 -3.76 -46.00
N PRO A 13 -29.12 -4.37 -44.81
CA PRO A 13 -28.34 -4.02 -43.63
C PRO A 13 -26.84 -4.30 -43.84
N PRO A 14 -25.96 -3.63 -43.06
CA PRO A 14 -24.52 -3.91 -43.08
C PRO A 14 -24.24 -5.36 -42.64
N THR A 15 -23.20 -5.99 -43.22
CA THR A 15 -22.78 -7.36 -42.90
C THR A 15 -22.08 -7.52 -41.56
N SER A 16 -21.52 -6.44 -41.03
CA SER A 16 -20.86 -6.41 -39.73
C SER A 16 -21.11 -5.04 -39.13
N ASN A 17 -21.69 -5.01 -37.94
CA ASN A 17 -21.88 -3.78 -37.18
C ASN A 17 -20.68 -3.61 -36.23
N PRO A 18 -19.88 -2.53 -36.37
CA PRO A 18 -18.80 -2.26 -35.42
C PRO A 18 -19.33 -1.89 -34.02
N ARG A 19 -20.56 -1.36 -33.90
CA ARG A 19 -21.19 -1.06 -32.60
C ARG A 19 -21.95 -2.26 -32.07
N LYS A 20 -21.42 -2.93 -31.04
CA LYS A 20 -22.12 -4.05 -30.40
C LYS A 20 -23.40 -3.61 -29.66
N ARG A 21 -23.51 -2.32 -29.30
CA ARG A 21 -24.65 -1.74 -28.56
C ARG A 21 -25.20 -0.51 -29.30
N ILE A 22 -26.47 -0.55 -29.67
CA ILE A 22 -27.18 0.59 -30.26
C ILE A 22 -28.25 1.01 -29.26
N ASP A 23 -28.16 2.25 -28.77
CA ASP A 23 -29.14 2.84 -27.88
C ASP A 23 -30.51 2.99 -28.59
N PRO A 24 -31.58 2.31 -28.13
CA PRO A 24 -32.92 2.45 -28.70
C PRO A 24 -33.44 3.88 -28.66
N ALA A 25 -33.18 4.64 -27.59
CA ALA A 25 -33.64 6.03 -27.45
C ALA A 25 -33.01 6.94 -28.51
N GLY A 26 -31.71 6.76 -28.77
CA GLY A 26 -30.99 7.46 -29.83
C GLY A 26 -31.39 7.08 -31.26
N ILE A 27 -32.09 5.96 -31.49
CA ILE A 27 -32.73 5.63 -32.78
C ILE A 27 -34.10 6.30 -32.88
N GLU A 28 -34.86 6.31 -31.78
CA GLU A 28 -36.17 6.97 -31.67
C GLU A 28 -36.08 8.48 -32.01
N GLY A 29 -35.10 9.17 -31.42
CA GLY A 29 -34.85 10.59 -31.69
C GLY A 29 -34.42 10.85 -33.14
N LEU A 30 -33.61 9.94 -33.71
CA LEU A 30 -33.18 10.06 -35.10
C LEU A 30 -34.31 9.80 -36.09
N ALA A 31 -35.22 8.86 -35.78
CA ALA A 31 -36.43 8.61 -36.57
C ALA A 31 -37.32 9.86 -36.61
N ARG A 32 -37.53 10.52 -35.46
CA ARG A 32 -38.30 11.78 -35.38
C ARG A 32 -37.64 12.91 -36.21
N SER A 33 -36.32 13.02 -36.15
CA SER A 33 -35.59 14.00 -36.98
C SER A 33 -35.71 13.69 -38.47
N ILE A 34 -35.59 12.43 -38.90
CA ILE A 34 -35.77 12.03 -40.31
C ILE A 34 -37.19 12.32 -40.79
N GLN A 35 -38.18 12.17 -39.92
CA GLN A 35 -39.56 12.52 -40.24
C GLN A 35 -39.76 14.03 -40.48
N THR A 36 -39.03 14.86 -39.74
CA THR A 36 -39.16 16.32 -39.78
C THR A 36 -38.32 16.93 -40.91
N ASP A 37 -37.06 16.53 -41.00
CA ASP A 37 -36.04 17.17 -41.82
C ASP A 37 -35.58 16.30 -43.01
N GLY A 38 -36.07 15.06 -43.10
CA GLY A 38 -35.57 14.07 -44.05
C GLY A 38 -34.18 13.55 -43.68
N VAL A 39 -33.60 12.75 -44.58
CA VAL A 39 -32.25 12.22 -44.40
C VAL A 39 -31.23 13.27 -44.84
N LEU A 40 -30.75 14.07 -43.89
CA LEU A 40 -29.82 15.19 -44.15
C LEU A 40 -28.41 14.76 -44.60
N GLN A 41 -27.96 13.57 -44.17
CA GLN A 41 -26.69 12.99 -44.60
C GLN A 41 -26.92 11.69 -45.36
N ASN A 42 -26.29 11.54 -46.53
CA ASN A 42 -26.43 10.35 -47.38
C ASN A 42 -25.86 9.10 -46.72
N LEU A 43 -26.52 7.95 -46.88
CA LEU A 43 -25.93 6.66 -46.48
C LEU A 43 -24.89 6.25 -47.53
N VAL A 44 -23.75 5.69 -47.12
CA VAL A 44 -22.80 5.12 -48.09
C VAL A 44 -23.15 3.66 -48.30
N VAL A 45 -23.33 3.28 -49.56
CA VAL A 45 -23.77 1.93 -49.93
C VAL A 45 -22.86 1.30 -50.98
N LYS A 46 -22.72 -0.03 -50.90
CA LYS A 46 -22.07 -0.86 -51.91
C LYS A 46 -23.11 -1.46 -52.84
N CYS A 47 -22.93 -1.27 -54.14
CA CYS A 47 -23.77 -1.92 -55.15
C CYS A 47 -23.52 -3.43 -55.19
N LEU A 48 -24.59 -4.23 -55.20
CA LEU A 48 -24.59 -5.69 -55.36
C LEU A 48 -25.19 -6.08 -56.71
N LYS A 49 -25.16 -7.37 -57.06
CA LYS A 49 -25.85 -7.88 -58.25
C LYS A 49 -27.38 -7.73 -58.09
N GLY A 50 -28.04 -7.24 -59.15
CA GLY A 50 -29.50 -7.13 -59.25
C GLY A 50 -30.11 -5.93 -58.52
N ASP A 51 -29.57 -4.72 -58.73
CA ASP A 51 -30.09 -3.44 -58.21
C ASP A 51 -30.36 -3.38 -56.70
N ARG A 52 -29.56 -4.14 -55.92
CA ARG A 52 -29.57 -4.09 -54.46
C ARG A 52 -28.33 -3.41 -53.93
N PHE A 53 -28.49 -2.69 -52.84
CA PHE A 53 -27.43 -1.90 -52.24
C PHE A 53 -27.27 -2.30 -50.78
N ARG A 54 -26.02 -2.54 -50.35
CA ARG A 54 -25.72 -2.85 -48.96
C ARG A 54 -25.19 -1.62 -48.25
N VAL A 55 -25.77 -1.27 -47.12
CA VAL A 55 -25.28 -0.18 -46.27
C VAL A 55 -23.86 -0.51 -45.79
N VAL A 56 -22.95 0.43 -46.02
CA VAL A 56 -21.56 0.38 -45.54
C VAL A 56 -21.39 1.34 -44.36
N THR A 57 -21.94 2.56 -44.47
CA THR A 57 -22.00 3.54 -43.37
C THR A 57 -23.41 4.12 -43.24
N GLY A 58 -23.77 4.53 -42.01
CA GLY A 58 -25.10 5.07 -41.72
C GLY A 58 -26.11 4.07 -41.15
N GLU A 59 -25.67 3.03 -40.42
CA GLU A 59 -26.55 2.00 -39.85
C GLU A 59 -27.68 2.58 -38.96
N ARG A 60 -27.38 3.59 -38.13
CA ARG A 60 -28.40 4.25 -37.30
C ARG A 60 -29.51 4.89 -38.14
N ARG A 61 -29.15 5.53 -39.27
CA ARG A 61 -30.11 6.10 -40.23
C ARG A 61 -30.91 5.01 -40.93
N TYR A 62 -30.28 3.91 -41.34
CA TYR A 62 -30.98 2.76 -41.90
C TYR A 62 -31.99 2.16 -40.91
N ARG A 63 -31.61 1.99 -39.64
CA ARG A 63 -32.51 1.47 -38.59
C ARG A 63 -33.64 2.44 -38.27
N ALA A 64 -33.37 3.75 -38.22
CA ALA A 64 -34.40 4.76 -38.05
C ALA A 64 -35.41 4.74 -39.21
N LEU A 65 -34.94 4.62 -40.46
CA LEU A 65 -35.81 4.45 -41.64
C LEU A 65 -36.64 3.16 -41.56
N LYS A 66 -36.04 2.03 -41.15
CA LYS A 66 -36.77 0.77 -40.95
C LYS A 66 -37.79 0.86 -39.80
N LEU A 67 -37.49 1.62 -38.76
CA LEU A 67 -38.44 1.87 -37.67
C LEU A 67 -39.65 2.67 -38.18
N LEU A 68 -39.43 3.73 -38.94
CA LEU A 68 -40.51 4.52 -39.57
C LEU A 68 -41.34 3.66 -40.54
N GLU A 69 -40.70 2.81 -41.35
CA GLU A 69 -41.40 1.89 -42.26
C GLU A 69 -42.27 0.91 -41.46
N SER A 70 -41.74 0.33 -40.38
CA SER A 70 -42.49 -0.62 -39.55
C SER A 70 -43.70 -0.01 -38.84
N ARG A 71 -43.67 1.31 -38.60
CA ARG A 71 -44.78 2.08 -38.03
C ARG A 71 -45.79 2.55 -39.09
N GLY A 72 -45.52 2.30 -40.37
CA GLY A 72 -46.34 2.80 -41.48
C GLY A 72 -46.22 4.31 -41.69
N GLU A 73 -45.18 4.93 -41.13
CA GLU A 73 -44.95 6.38 -41.20
C GLU A 73 -44.23 6.79 -42.49
N ILE A 74 -43.55 5.85 -43.15
CA ILE A 74 -43.01 5.98 -44.51
C ILE A 74 -43.30 4.71 -45.33
N GLU A 75 -43.39 4.85 -46.64
CA GLU A 75 -43.63 3.73 -47.55
C GLU A 75 -42.35 2.90 -47.78
N THR A 76 -42.50 1.62 -48.14
CA THR A 76 -41.39 0.71 -48.46
C THR A 76 -40.55 1.17 -49.66
N ASP A 77 -41.12 2.00 -50.55
CA ASP A 77 -40.43 2.57 -51.70
C ASP A 77 -39.75 3.93 -51.41
N TYR A 78 -39.82 4.41 -50.16
CA TYR A 78 -39.29 5.71 -49.74
C TYR A 78 -37.87 5.91 -50.26
N ARG A 79 -37.67 7.06 -50.91
CA ARG A 79 -36.45 7.40 -51.63
C ARG A 79 -35.37 7.90 -50.67
N VAL A 80 -34.41 7.04 -50.36
CA VAL A 80 -33.31 7.33 -49.45
C VAL A 80 -32.13 7.90 -50.24
N PRO A 81 -31.57 9.06 -49.86
CA PRO A 81 -30.36 9.57 -50.48
C PRO A 81 -29.15 8.75 -50.07
N VAL A 82 -28.45 8.21 -51.06
CA VAL A 82 -27.28 7.35 -50.86
C VAL A 82 -26.12 7.75 -51.76
N GLU A 83 -24.90 7.54 -51.26
CA GLU A 83 -23.68 7.57 -52.05
C GLU A 83 -23.30 6.14 -52.44
N VAL A 84 -23.34 5.84 -53.74
CA VAL A 84 -23.00 4.51 -54.25
C VAL A 84 -21.51 4.40 -54.56
N ARG A 85 -20.92 3.35 -54.01
CA ARG A 85 -19.54 2.93 -54.30
C ARG A 85 -19.51 1.57 -55.00
N HIS A 86 -18.88 1.55 -56.17
CA HIS A 86 -18.69 0.35 -56.99
C HIS A 86 -17.34 -0.31 -56.66
N GLY A 87 -17.24 -1.62 -56.85
CA GLY A 87 -15.95 -2.34 -56.78
C GLY A 87 -15.35 -2.57 -55.37
N LEU A 88 -16.03 -2.19 -54.29
CA LEU A 88 -15.56 -2.39 -52.91
C LEU A 88 -15.37 -3.88 -52.58
N LYS A 89 -14.17 -4.32 -52.19
CA LYS A 89 -14.00 -5.66 -51.62
C LYS A 89 -14.58 -5.69 -50.19
N PRO A 90 -14.92 -6.86 -49.62
CA PRO A 90 -15.43 -6.95 -48.24
C PRO A 90 -14.49 -6.30 -47.21
N ALA A 91 -13.18 -6.46 -47.38
CA ALA A 91 -12.16 -5.82 -46.52
C ALA A 91 -12.21 -4.29 -46.61
N ASP A 92 -12.36 -3.72 -47.82
CA ASP A 92 -12.46 -2.27 -48.02
C ASP A 92 -13.73 -1.68 -47.39
N ALA A 93 -14.84 -2.42 -47.43
CA ALA A 93 -16.09 -2.00 -46.82
C ALA A 93 -15.99 -1.96 -45.29
N GLN A 94 -15.40 -2.97 -44.67
CA GLN A 94 -15.17 -2.99 -43.22
C GLN A 94 -14.18 -1.90 -42.79
N ARG A 95 -13.13 -1.66 -43.59
CA ARG A 95 -12.16 -0.59 -43.38
C ARG A 95 -12.81 0.80 -43.42
N ILE A 96 -13.62 1.10 -44.44
CA ILE A 96 -14.32 2.39 -44.56
C ILE A 96 -15.31 2.58 -43.40
N ALA A 97 -16.01 1.52 -42.99
CA ALA A 97 -16.91 1.57 -41.85
C ALA A 97 -16.18 1.88 -40.55
N LEU A 98 -14.97 1.35 -40.33
CA LEU A 98 -14.17 1.65 -39.15
C LEU A 98 -13.64 3.09 -39.17
N VAL A 99 -13.05 3.53 -40.29
CA VAL A 99 -12.48 4.88 -40.43
C VAL A 99 -13.55 5.96 -40.23
N GLU A 100 -14.74 5.80 -40.80
CA GLU A 100 -15.84 6.74 -40.63
C GLU A 100 -16.35 6.80 -39.18
N ASN A 101 -16.27 5.67 -38.46
CA ASN A 101 -16.65 5.60 -37.06
C ASN A 101 -15.60 6.24 -36.15
N VAL A 102 -14.30 6.02 -36.41
CA VAL A 102 -13.17 6.65 -35.69
C VAL A 102 -13.16 8.18 -35.87
N GLN A 103 -13.59 8.67 -37.03
CA GLN A 103 -13.71 10.11 -37.32
C GLN A 103 -14.97 10.76 -36.73
N ARG A 104 -15.85 10.01 -36.05
CA ARG A 104 -17.02 10.54 -35.34
C ARG A 104 -16.73 10.61 -33.84
N GLU A 105 -17.04 11.74 -33.21
CA GLU A 105 -17.02 11.85 -31.75
C GLU A 105 -18.00 10.83 -31.12
N ALA A 106 -17.48 10.12 -30.09
CA ALA A 106 -18.07 9.02 -29.31
C ALA A 106 -18.00 7.60 -29.91
N LEU A 107 -16.79 7.09 -30.14
CA LEU A 107 -16.53 5.64 -30.01
C LEU A 107 -16.01 5.32 -28.61
N ASP A 108 -16.45 4.20 -28.05
CA ASP A 108 -15.85 3.63 -26.84
C ASP A 108 -14.43 3.15 -27.17
N ALA A 109 -13.46 3.48 -26.31
CA ALA A 109 -12.04 3.19 -26.54
C ALA A 109 -11.76 1.68 -26.71
N ILE A 110 -12.58 0.80 -26.12
CA ILE A 110 -12.45 -0.65 -26.26
C ILE A 110 -12.94 -1.14 -27.63
N ASP A 111 -13.98 -0.52 -28.19
CA ASP A 111 -14.48 -0.88 -29.51
C ASP A 111 -13.50 -0.43 -30.62
N GLU A 112 -12.86 0.73 -30.44
CA GLU A 112 -11.75 1.19 -31.29
C GLU A 112 -10.57 0.22 -31.23
N ALA A 113 -10.17 -0.18 -30.03
CA ALA A 113 -9.12 -1.15 -29.76
C ALA A 113 -9.36 -2.51 -30.45
N ASP A 114 -10.55 -3.09 -30.26
CA ASP A 114 -10.94 -4.36 -30.91
C ASP A 114 -10.97 -4.22 -32.44
N GLY A 115 -11.40 -3.06 -32.97
CA GLY A 115 -11.40 -2.75 -34.39
C GLY A 115 -10.00 -2.71 -35.01
N PHE A 116 -9.04 -2.10 -34.31
CA PHE A 116 -7.63 -2.07 -34.74
C PHE A 116 -7.00 -3.46 -34.70
N ALA A 117 -7.25 -4.22 -33.63
CA ALA A 117 -6.76 -5.61 -33.52
C ALA A 117 -7.27 -6.49 -34.66
N ALA A 118 -8.54 -6.33 -35.07
CA ALA A 118 -9.12 -7.06 -36.18
C ALA A 118 -8.50 -6.70 -37.55
N LEU A 119 -8.03 -5.46 -37.74
CA LEU A 119 -7.31 -5.08 -38.96
C LEU A 119 -5.92 -5.71 -39.02
N LEU A 120 -5.19 -5.75 -37.90
CA LEU A 120 -3.87 -6.40 -37.80
C LEU A 120 -3.96 -7.91 -38.03
N GLN A 121 -4.97 -8.58 -37.47
CA GLN A 121 -5.22 -10.00 -37.75
C GLN A 121 -5.46 -10.32 -39.23
N LYS A 122 -5.90 -9.32 -40.01
CA LYS A 122 -6.12 -9.44 -41.46
C LYS A 122 -4.90 -9.05 -42.30
N GLY A 123 -3.76 -8.79 -41.66
CA GLY A 123 -2.48 -8.51 -42.31
C GLY A 123 -2.18 -7.03 -42.54
N ALA A 124 -2.95 -6.09 -41.97
CA ALA A 124 -2.56 -4.68 -41.98
C ALA A 124 -1.38 -4.43 -41.03
N THR A 125 -0.46 -3.54 -41.39
CA THR A 125 0.62 -3.10 -40.48
C THR A 125 0.14 -1.99 -39.54
N LEU A 126 0.91 -1.70 -38.49
CA LEU A 126 0.63 -0.57 -37.59
C LEU A 126 0.60 0.77 -38.35
N ASP A 127 1.53 0.94 -39.28
CA ASP A 127 1.63 2.15 -40.10
C ASP A 127 0.44 2.28 -41.06
N ASP A 128 -0.03 1.15 -41.61
CA ASP A 128 -1.25 1.13 -42.42
C ASP A 128 -2.47 1.59 -41.61
N VAL A 129 -2.61 1.11 -40.37
CA VAL A 129 -3.75 1.50 -39.50
C VAL A 129 -3.65 2.97 -39.13
N ALA A 130 -2.48 3.47 -38.75
CA ALA A 130 -2.26 4.88 -38.42
C ALA A 130 -2.56 5.82 -39.60
N ALA A 131 -2.02 5.50 -40.79
CA ALA A 131 -2.26 6.28 -42.00
C ALA A 131 -3.74 6.30 -42.41
N GLN A 132 -4.48 5.22 -42.13
CA GLN A 132 -5.89 5.09 -42.49
C GLN A 132 -6.83 5.77 -41.50
N THR A 133 -6.49 5.81 -40.21
CA THR A 133 -7.32 6.42 -39.15
C THR A 133 -7.00 7.90 -38.93
N GLY A 134 -5.81 8.36 -39.34
CA GLY A 134 -5.31 9.70 -39.06
C GLY A 134 -4.75 9.86 -37.65
N LEU A 135 -4.58 8.75 -36.91
CA LEU A 135 -4.00 8.73 -35.57
C LEU A 135 -2.49 8.48 -35.63
N SER A 136 -1.77 8.88 -34.58
CA SER A 136 -0.36 8.54 -34.46
C SER A 136 -0.17 7.03 -34.26
N THR A 137 0.96 6.48 -34.71
CA THR A 137 1.32 5.07 -34.48
C THR A 137 1.36 4.73 -32.98
N THR A 138 1.78 5.68 -32.13
CA THR A 138 1.72 5.57 -30.67
C THR A 138 0.29 5.43 -30.14
N THR A 139 -0.64 6.23 -30.65
CA THR A 139 -2.07 6.14 -30.30
C THR A 139 -2.65 4.78 -30.70
N VAL A 140 -2.28 4.27 -31.88
CA VAL A 140 -2.70 2.93 -32.33
C VAL A 140 -2.15 1.84 -31.40
N LYS A 141 -0.88 1.92 -30.99
CA LYS A 141 -0.28 0.97 -30.02
C LYS A 141 -0.99 0.99 -28.66
N ARG A 142 -1.30 2.17 -28.13
CA ARG A 142 -2.07 2.34 -26.89
C ARG A 142 -3.44 1.68 -26.97
N ARG A 143 -4.17 1.89 -28.08
CA ARG A 143 -5.46 1.22 -28.30
C ARG A 143 -5.32 -0.30 -28.40
N LEU A 144 -4.26 -0.80 -29.03
CA LEU A 144 -4.02 -2.25 -29.08
C LEU A 144 -3.68 -2.86 -27.72
N ALA A 145 -3.02 -2.11 -26.83
CA ALA A 145 -2.79 -2.56 -25.45
C ALA A 145 -4.13 -2.79 -24.71
N LEU A 146 -5.10 -1.90 -24.89
CA LEU A 146 -6.46 -2.07 -24.36
C LEU A 146 -7.18 -3.28 -24.97
N ALA A 147 -6.90 -3.61 -26.24
CA ALA A 147 -7.42 -4.83 -26.86
C ALA A 147 -6.84 -6.11 -26.24
N GLY A 148 -5.74 -6.01 -25.49
CA GLY A 148 -5.12 -7.13 -24.77
C GLY A 148 -5.69 -7.39 -23.37
N LEU A 149 -6.57 -6.51 -22.85
CA LEU A 149 -7.18 -6.70 -21.53
C LEU A 149 -8.04 -7.97 -21.44
N CYS A 150 -8.19 -8.52 -20.23
CA CYS A 150 -9.09 -9.64 -19.96
C CYS A 150 -10.55 -9.29 -20.27
N ALA A 151 -11.40 -10.31 -20.44
CA ALA A 151 -12.78 -10.12 -20.87
C ALA A 151 -13.58 -9.28 -19.85
N GLU A 152 -13.32 -9.51 -18.57
CA GLU A 152 -13.89 -8.83 -17.42
C GLU A 152 -13.53 -7.34 -17.43
N ALA A 153 -12.26 -7.00 -17.62
CA ALA A 153 -11.79 -5.61 -17.72
C ALA A 153 -12.45 -4.87 -18.88
N LYS A 154 -12.48 -5.51 -20.07
CA LYS A 154 -13.13 -4.92 -21.25
C LYS A 154 -14.62 -4.68 -21.02
N GLN A 155 -15.30 -5.60 -20.33
CA GLN A 155 -16.72 -5.46 -20.04
C GLN A 155 -16.96 -4.35 -19.01
N ALA A 156 -16.12 -4.26 -17.97
CA ALA A 156 -16.19 -3.23 -16.95
C ALA A 156 -16.04 -1.81 -17.55
N VAL A 157 -15.14 -1.62 -18.51
CA VAL A 157 -15.03 -0.33 -19.24
C VAL A 157 -16.30 -0.03 -20.04
N ARG A 158 -16.81 -1.00 -20.80
CA ARG A 158 -18.01 -0.83 -21.64
C ARG A 158 -19.27 -0.51 -20.83
N ASP A 159 -19.36 -1.04 -19.62
CA ASP A 159 -20.48 -0.80 -18.71
C ASP A 159 -20.28 0.47 -17.86
N GLY A 160 -19.10 1.10 -17.96
CA GLY A 160 -18.75 2.32 -17.24
C GLY A 160 -18.42 2.11 -15.76
N SER A 161 -18.21 0.86 -15.33
CA SER A 161 -17.85 0.56 -13.94
C SER A 161 -16.39 0.90 -13.63
N ILE A 162 -15.52 0.90 -14.63
CA ILE A 162 -14.16 1.46 -14.54
C ILE A 162 -13.92 2.51 -15.62
N GLY A 163 -13.22 3.58 -15.26
CA GLY A 163 -12.82 4.62 -16.20
C GLY A 163 -11.68 4.17 -17.11
N LEU A 164 -11.48 4.88 -18.23
CA LEU A 164 -10.41 4.60 -19.19
C LEU A 164 -9.02 4.60 -18.54
N GLY A 165 -8.74 5.51 -17.60
CA GLY A 165 -7.43 5.57 -16.93
C GLY A 165 -7.09 4.30 -16.13
N ILE A 166 -8.09 3.66 -15.50
CA ILE A 166 -7.92 2.38 -14.81
C ILE A 166 -7.66 1.27 -15.83
N ALA A 167 -8.40 1.27 -16.95
CA ALA A 167 -8.19 0.31 -18.03
C ALA A 167 -6.78 0.41 -18.63
N GLU A 168 -6.25 1.62 -18.76
CA GLU A 168 -4.89 1.88 -19.21
C GLU A 168 -3.86 1.33 -18.21
N ALA A 169 -4.06 1.57 -16.91
CA ALA A 169 -3.19 1.03 -15.86
C ALA A 169 -3.20 -0.52 -15.82
N LEU A 170 -4.35 -1.14 -16.00
CA LEU A 170 -4.51 -2.60 -16.01
C LEU A 170 -3.70 -3.29 -17.12
N THR A 171 -3.32 -2.56 -18.19
CA THR A 171 -2.49 -3.12 -19.27
C THR A 171 -1.10 -3.56 -18.82
N LEU A 172 -0.65 -3.12 -17.65
CA LEU A 172 0.62 -3.50 -17.03
C LEU A 172 0.61 -4.89 -16.39
N GLY A 173 -0.58 -5.40 -16.05
CA GLY A 173 -0.76 -6.66 -15.34
C GLY A 173 -1.07 -7.84 -16.27
N THR A 174 -0.81 -9.05 -15.77
CA THR A 174 -1.31 -10.27 -16.40
C THR A 174 -2.83 -10.35 -16.28
N HIS A 175 -3.49 -11.20 -17.07
CA HIS A 175 -4.95 -11.40 -16.95
C HIS A 175 -5.39 -11.82 -15.55
N GLU A 176 -4.58 -12.60 -14.84
CA GLU A 176 -4.84 -12.99 -13.45
C GLU A 176 -4.76 -11.80 -12.49
N GLN A 177 -3.74 -10.95 -12.62
CA GLN A 177 -3.61 -9.72 -11.83
C GLN A 177 -4.75 -8.75 -12.12
N GLN A 178 -5.13 -8.61 -13.40
CA GLN A 178 -6.28 -7.79 -13.80
C GLN A 178 -7.57 -8.29 -13.16
N ALA A 179 -7.83 -9.60 -13.23
CA ALA A 179 -9.03 -10.20 -12.63
C ALA A 179 -9.06 -10.03 -11.11
N ARG A 180 -7.92 -10.18 -10.42
CA ARG A 180 -7.82 -9.94 -8.97
C ARG A 180 -8.14 -8.49 -8.61
N ILE A 181 -7.55 -7.51 -9.31
CA ILE A 181 -7.81 -6.08 -9.06
C ILE A 181 -9.28 -5.73 -9.30
N LEU A 182 -9.91 -6.34 -10.32
CA LEU A 182 -11.33 -6.15 -10.58
C LEU A 182 -12.23 -6.82 -9.54
N ALA A 183 -11.85 -7.99 -9.01
CA ALA A 183 -12.56 -8.65 -7.92
C ALA A 183 -12.50 -7.81 -6.64
N ASP A 184 -11.30 -7.33 -6.28
CA ASP A 184 -11.09 -6.40 -5.16
C ASP A 184 -11.96 -5.13 -5.34
N SER A 185 -12.08 -4.63 -6.57
CA SER A 185 -12.94 -3.48 -6.90
C SER A 185 -14.44 -3.76 -6.72
N ALA A 186 -14.88 -4.98 -7.06
CA ALA A 186 -16.26 -5.41 -6.89
C ALA A 186 -16.64 -5.60 -5.40
N ASP A 187 -15.67 -5.97 -4.57
CA ASP A 187 -15.80 -6.08 -3.11
C ASP A 187 -15.72 -4.72 -2.39
N GLY A 188 -15.79 -3.63 -3.16
CA GLY A 188 -15.89 -2.26 -2.64
C GLY A 188 -14.56 -1.57 -2.42
N ILE A 189 -13.42 -2.13 -2.86
CA ILE A 189 -12.12 -1.47 -2.81
C ILE A 189 -11.95 -0.58 -4.05
N TRP A 190 -12.16 0.73 -3.90
CA TRP A 190 -11.93 1.67 -5.00
C TRP A 190 -10.43 1.93 -5.18
N PHE A 191 -9.93 1.64 -6.37
CA PHE A 191 -8.60 2.03 -6.81
C PHE A 191 -8.72 3.11 -7.88
N ASP A 192 -7.87 4.14 -7.81
CA ASP A 192 -7.65 5.00 -8.96
C ASP A 192 -6.60 4.40 -9.92
N ALA A 193 -6.30 5.10 -11.01
CA ALA A 193 -5.34 4.60 -12.00
C ALA A 193 -3.91 4.49 -11.44
N ASP A 194 -3.52 5.37 -10.53
CA ASP A 194 -2.18 5.38 -9.95
C ASP A 194 -2.03 4.29 -8.88
N ASP A 195 -3.08 4.00 -8.12
CA ASP A 195 -3.12 2.84 -7.20
C ASP A 195 -2.96 1.52 -7.96
N VAL A 196 -3.65 1.38 -9.10
CA VAL A 196 -3.54 0.19 -9.96
C VAL A 196 -2.14 0.08 -10.54
N ARG A 197 -1.55 1.19 -11.01
CA ARG A 197 -0.14 1.20 -11.44
C ARG A 197 0.79 0.79 -10.31
N ALA A 198 0.63 1.39 -9.13
CA ALA A 198 1.45 1.11 -7.96
C ALA A 198 1.40 -0.37 -7.61
N ARG A 199 0.23 -0.97 -7.45
CA ARG A 199 0.09 -2.42 -7.13
C ARG A 199 0.66 -3.34 -8.21
N LEU A 200 0.57 -2.95 -9.48
CA LEU A 200 1.11 -3.74 -10.59
C LEU A 200 2.63 -3.58 -10.76
N ILE A 201 3.20 -2.47 -10.26
CA ILE A 201 4.61 -2.11 -10.41
C ILE A 201 5.41 -2.28 -9.10
N GLU A 202 4.77 -2.39 -7.92
CA GLU A 202 5.35 -2.15 -6.58
C GLU A 202 6.66 -2.90 -6.27
N GLU A 203 6.93 -4.00 -6.96
CA GLU A 203 8.13 -4.82 -6.79
C GLU A 203 9.12 -4.78 -7.97
N LYS A 204 8.82 -4.05 -9.05
CA LYS A 204 9.61 -4.03 -10.29
C LYS A 204 10.56 -2.84 -10.35
N PRO A 205 11.89 -3.08 -10.41
CA PRO A 205 12.85 -2.01 -10.57
C PRO A 205 12.74 -1.33 -11.95
N SER A 206 12.89 0.00 -11.99
CA SER A 206 12.91 0.76 -13.24
C SER A 206 14.22 0.53 -14.02
N VAL A 207 14.12 0.44 -15.35
CA VAL A 207 15.25 0.39 -16.29
C VAL A 207 16.15 1.62 -16.16
N ALA A 208 15.59 2.79 -15.85
CA ALA A 208 16.36 4.03 -15.66
C ALA A 208 17.35 3.97 -14.48
N MET A 209 17.16 3.02 -13.54
CA MET A 209 18.09 2.83 -12.42
C MET A 209 19.28 1.94 -12.76
N ALA A 210 19.25 1.18 -13.86
CA ALA A 210 20.28 0.21 -14.17
C ALA A 210 21.62 0.90 -14.48
N VAL A 211 22.68 0.49 -13.76
CA VAL A 211 24.06 0.94 -14.04
C VAL A 211 24.88 -0.12 -14.79
N PHE A 212 24.23 -1.21 -15.20
CA PHE A 212 24.81 -2.29 -16.00
C PHE A 212 24.30 -2.25 -17.45
N PRO A 213 25.07 -2.77 -18.43
CA PRO A 213 24.60 -2.92 -19.80
C PRO A 213 23.39 -3.85 -19.87
N LEU A 214 22.29 -3.40 -20.48
CA LEU A 214 21.01 -4.14 -20.50
C LEU A 214 21.11 -5.51 -21.16
N GLU A 215 22.11 -5.74 -22.02
CA GLU A 215 22.38 -7.03 -22.67
C GLU A 215 22.79 -8.13 -21.68
N ARG A 216 23.18 -7.76 -20.45
CA ARG A 216 23.49 -8.70 -19.36
C ARG A 216 22.25 -9.24 -18.66
N TYR A 217 21.09 -8.58 -18.83
CA TYR A 217 19.82 -9.02 -18.29
C TYR A 217 19.14 -9.97 -19.28
N SER A 218 18.72 -11.15 -18.79
CA SER A 218 18.13 -12.19 -19.64
C SER A 218 16.62 -12.32 -19.47
N GLY A 219 16.03 -11.61 -18.51
CA GLY A 219 14.59 -11.58 -18.28
C GLY A 219 13.83 -10.68 -19.26
N THR A 220 12.55 -10.47 -18.98
CA THR A 220 11.67 -9.60 -19.78
C THR A 220 11.48 -8.23 -19.12
N PHE A 221 10.89 -7.32 -19.87
CA PHE A 221 10.56 -5.96 -19.44
C PHE A 221 9.06 -5.70 -19.55
N THR A 222 8.52 -4.96 -18.59
CA THR A 222 7.18 -4.37 -18.67
C THR A 222 7.33 -2.88 -18.99
N SER A 223 6.61 -2.38 -20.00
CA SER A 223 6.65 -0.96 -20.38
C SER A 223 5.25 -0.34 -20.23
N ASP A 224 5.17 0.76 -19.48
CA ASP A 224 3.94 1.57 -19.41
C ASP A 224 3.84 2.45 -20.66
N LEU A 225 2.96 2.05 -21.58
CA LEU A 225 2.71 2.77 -22.83
C LEU A 225 1.92 4.07 -22.62
N PHE A 226 1.35 4.30 -21.44
CA PHE A 226 0.46 5.42 -21.12
C PHE A 226 1.10 6.49 -20.22
N ALA A 227 2.23 6.18 -19.57
CA ALA A 227 3.06 7.15 -18.87
C ALA A 227 3.87 8.06 -19.82
N GLU A 228 4.39 9.18 -19.31
CA GLU A 228 5.37 9.99 -20.05
C GLU A 228 6.76 9.31 -20.09
N ALA A 229 7.51 9.61 -21.15
CA ALA A 229 8.76 8.99 -21.62
C ALA A 229 9.55 8.11 -20.63
N GLU A 230 9.60 6.81 -20.95
CA GLU A 230 10.55 5.78 -20.46
C GLU A 230 10.27 5.09 -19.11
N ALA A 231 8.99 4.91 -18.74
CA ALA A 231 8.58 4.00 -17.66
C ALA A 231 8.65 2.52 -18.10
N THR A 232 9.87 1.98 -18.23
CA THR A 232 10.13 0.55 -18.45
C THR A 232 10.71 -0.07 -17.18
N TYR A 233 10.26 -1.28 -16.84
CA TYR A 233 10.58 -1.98 -15.61
C TYR A 233 11.10 -3.40 -15.87
N PHE A 234 12.02 -3.87 -15.03
CA PHE A 234 12.50 -5.25 -15.06
C PHE A 234 11.47 -6.20 -14.42
N ASP A 235 11.19 -7.34 -15.07
CA ASP A 235 10.28 -8.36 -14.52
C ASP A 235 10.95 -9.29 -13.49
N ASP A 236 12.28 -9.45 -13.54
CA ASP A 236 13.07 -10.26 -12.60
C ASP A 236 13.90 -9.34 -11.68
N ALA A 237 13.28 -8.93 -10.57
CA ALA A 237 13.92 -8.07 -9.57
C ALA A 237 15.17 -8.72 -8.94
N PRO A 238 15.18 -10.01 -8.56
CA PRO A 238 16.39 -10.68 -8.07
C PRO A 238 17.57 -10.61 -9.05
N GLN A 239 17.34 -10.86 -10.35
CA GLN A 239 18.38 -10.74 -11.37
C GLN A 239 18.86 -9.30 -11.51
N PHE A 240 17.94 -8.32 -11.55
CA PHE A 240 18.30 -6.90 -11.55
C PHE A 240 19.23 -6.56 -10.38
N HIS A 241 18.86 -6.90 -9.14
CA HIS A 241 19.67 -6.57 -7.96
C HIS A 241 21.04 -7.26 -7.98
N ALA A 242 21.13 -8.48 -8.49
CA ALA A 242 22.40 -9.19 -8.64
C ALA A 242 23.33 -8.52 -9.68
N LEU A 243 22.79 -8.13 -10.84
CA LEU A 243 23.54 -7.42 -11.88
C LEU A 243 23.94 -6.02 -11.42
N GLN A 244 23.05 -5.33 -10.71
CA GLN A 244 23.29 -4.00 -10.15
C GLN A 244 24.43 -4.01 -9.12
N ARG A 245 24.41 -4.95 -8.16
CA ARG A 245 25.51 -5.12 -7.18
C ARG A 245 26.83 -5.39 -7.88
N ARG A 246 26.86 -6.31 -8.84
CA ARG A 246 28.07 -6.63 -9.60
C ARG A 246 28.61 -5.43 -10.37
N ALA A 247 27.74 -4.63 -11.00
CA ALA A 247 28.16 -3.44 -11.71
C ALA A 247 28.69 -2.35 -10.76
N VAL A 248 28.11 -2.21 -9.57
CA VAL A 248 28.62 -1.33 -8.51
C VAL A 248 29.99 -1.80 -8.01
N GLU A 249 30.20 -3.11 -7.82
CA GLU A 249 31.50 -3.68 -7.47
C GLU A 249 32.56 -3.46 -8.57
N GLU A 250 32.19 -3.67 -9.84
CA GLU A 250 33.04 -3.38 -11.00
C GLU A 250 33.41 -1.88 -11.07
N LEU A 251 32.44 -0.99 -10.82
CA LEU A 251 32.65 0.45 -10.75
C LEU A 251 33.58 0.85 -9.59
N ALA A 252 33.37 0.29 -8.40
CA ALA A 252 34.20 0.54 -7.23
C ALA A 252 35.65 0.07 -7.46
N ALA A 253 35.83 -1.12 -8.04
CA ALA A 253 37.14 -1.64 -8.41
C ALA A 253 37.86 -0.77 -9.44
N GLU A 254 37.15 -0.28 -10.47
CA GLU A 254 37.72 0.63 -11.46
C GLU A 254 38.13 1.96 -10.82
N ARG A 255 37.27 2.55 -9.99
CA ARG A 255 37.56 3.81 -9.29
C ARG A 255 38.72 3.68 -8.30
N SER A 256 38.91 2.52 -7.67
CA SER A 256 40.03 2.27 -6.74
C SER A 256 41.42 2.39 -7.39
N LYS A 257 41.51 2.32 -8.72
CA LYS A 257 42.79 2.45 -9.45
C LYS A 257 43.30 3.89 -9.47
N THR A 258 42.41 4.87 -9.41
CA THR A 258 42.73 6.31 -9.61
C THR A 258 42.36 7.17 -8.41
N ALA A 259 41.34 6.78 -7.65
CA ALA A 259 40.83 7.51 -6.50
C ALA A 259 41.70 7.27 -5.24
N ALA A 260 41.79 8.28 -4.38
CA ALA A 260 42.52 8.15 -3.10
C ALA A 260 41.91 7.10 -2.16
N PHE A 261 40.59 6.92 -2.22
CA PHE A 261 39.83 5.87 -1.54
C PHE A 261 38.54 5.60 -2.32
N VAL A 262 37.91 4.45 -2.07
CA VAL A 262 36.55 4.15 -2.50
C VAL A 262 35.76 3.64 -1.31
N ASP A 263 34.71 4.35 -0.92
CA ASP A 263 33.79 3.93 0.13
C ASP A 263 32.48 3.47 -0.51
N LEU A 264 32.03 2.27 -0.13
CA LEU A 264 30.82 1.65 -0.65
C LEU A 264 29.81 1.46 0.49
N PHE A 265 28.60 1.96 0.28
CA PHE A 265 27.47 1.85 1.21
C PHE A 265 26.30 1.11 0.56
N ASP A 266 25.55 0.36 1.37
CA ASP A 266 24.29 -0.28 0.99
C ASP A 266 23.18 0.21 1.94
N THR A 267 22.77 1.48 1.78
CA THR A 267 21.88 2.17 2.71
C THR A 267 20.91 3.08 1.96
N GLN A 268 19.83 3.52 2.62
CA GLN A 268 18.82 4.42 2.01
C GLN A 268 19.41 5.75 1.52
N GLY A 269 20.59 6.16 2.01
CA GLY A 269 21.33 7.31 1.49
C GLY A 269 22.75 7.34 2.05
N ALA A 270 23.72 7.81 1.26
CA ALA A 270 25.11 7.86 1.72
C ALA A 270 25.32 8.92 2.82
N PRO A 271 26.24 8.69 3.77
CA PRO A 271 26.56 9.66 4.82
C PRO A 271 27.44 10.80 4.27
N TRP A 272 26.88 11.64 3.40
CA TRP A 272 27.62 12.69 2.66
C TRP A 272 28.38 13.67 3.57
N TRP A 273 27.89 13.87 4.79
CA TRP A 273 28.47 14.75 5.81
C TRP A 273 29.83 14.27 6.35
N HIS A 274 30.26 13.03 6.08
CA HIS A 274 31.62 12.55 6.37
C HIS A 274 32.68 13.04 5.36
N TYR A 275 32.24 13.69 4.28
CA TYR A 275 33.08 14.02 3.15
C TYR A 275 32.95 15.49 2.78
N ARG A 276 34.06 16.09 2.35
CA ARG A 276 34.07 17.41 1.71
C ARG A 276 34.65 17.30 0.30
N ALA A 277 34.39 18.30 -0.53
CA ALA A 277 35.09 18.40 -1.81
C ALA A 277 36.61 18.55 -1.60
N ALA A 278 37.38 17.88 -2.46
CA ALA A 278 38.82 18.06 -2.57
C ALA A 278 39.14 19.48 -3.03
N GLN A 279 40.14 20.10 -2.41
CA GLN A 279 40.68 21.40 -2.82
C GLN A 279 41.85 21.22 -3.80
N ASP A 280 42.27 22.29 -4.47
CA ASP A 280 43.36 22.27 -5.44
C ASP A 280 44.65 21.69 -4.83
N GLY A 281 45.09 20.55 -5.38
CA GLY A 281 46.27 19.81 -4.92
C GLY A 281 45.97 18.60 -4.02
N GLU A 282 44.72 18.38 -3.58
CA GLU A 282 44.33 17.20 -2.82
C GLU A 282 43.93 16.02 -3.71
N SER A 283 44.30 14.80 -3.31
CA SER A 283 43.84 13.59 -3.99
C SER A 283 42.46 13.19 -3.45
N GLY A 284 41.44 13.32 -4.30
CA GLY A 284 40.06 12.96 -3.95
C GLY A 284 39.79 11.46 -4.09
N GLY A 285 39.01 10.92 -3.16
CA GLY A 285 38.36 9.62 -3.23
C GLY A 285 36.96 9.67 -3.83
N VAL A 286 36.31 8.52 -3.87
CA VAL A 286 34.97 8.30 -4.44
C VAL A 286 34.08 7.63 -3.40
N VAL A 287 32.83 8.06 -3.32
CA VAL A 287 31.81 7.43 -2.49
C VAL A 287 30.70 6.91 -3.39
N ILE A 288 30.35 5.64 -3.22
CA ILE A 288 29.30 4.95 -3.97
C ILE A 288 28.28 4.41 -2.97
N ASN A 289 27.00 4.73 -3.14
CA ASN A 289 25.91 4.16 -2.34
C ASN A 289 24.93 3.43 -3.26
N LEU A 290 24.68 2.16 -2.97
CA LEU A 290 23.60 1.38 -3.56
C LEU A 290 22.44 1.37 -2.56
N THR A 291 21.27 1.90 -2.94
CA THR A 291 20.09 1.85 -2.08
C THR A 291 19.42 0.48 -2.15
N PRO A 292 18.60 0.08 -1.14
CA PRO A 292 17.80 -1.15 -1.20
C PRO A 292 16.89 -1.22 -2.44
N ALA A 293 16.39 -0.08 -2.92
CA ALA A 293 15.59 0.03 -4.14
C ALA A 293 16.41 -0.13 -5.44
N GLY A 294 17.73 -0.27 -5.35
CA GLY A 294 18.64 -0.47 -6.49
C GLY A 294 19.18 0.81 -7.12
N ARG A 295 18.78 2.00 -6.64
CA ARG A 295 19.35 3.29 -7.09
C ARG A 295 20.82 3.39 -6.65
N VAL A 296 21.68 3.86 -7.56
CA VAL A 296 23.11 4.06 -7.32
C VAL A 296 23.44 5.55 -7.28
N GLU A 297 24.10 5.97 -6.23
CA GLU A 297 24.58 7.34 -6.03
C GLU A 297 26.09 7.35 -6.02
N VAL A 298 26.72 8.17 -6.85
CA VAL A 298 28.19 8.26 -6.95
C VAL A 298 28.61 9.71 -6.78
N ARG A 299 29.61 9.96 -5.94
CA ARG A 299 30.28 11.26 -5.83
C ARG A 299 31.79 11.09 -5.84
N ASP A 300 32.43 11.69 -6.82
CA ASP A 300 33.89 11.73 -6.98
C ASP A 300 34.49 13.00 -6.36
N GLY A 301 35.82 13.03 -6.20
CA GLY A 301 36.54 14.23 -5.77
C GLY A 301 36.33 14.57 -4.29
N LEU A 302 36.15 13.56 -3.45
CA LEU A 302 35.85 13.73 -2.03
C LEU A 302 37.07 13.49 -1.16
N VAL A 303 37.26 14.30 -0.14
CA VAL A 303 38.26 14.06 0.92
C VAL A 303 37.48 13.73 2.18
N ARG A 304 37.87 12.65 2.87
CA ARG A 304 37.35 12.36 4.22
C ARG A 304 37.76 13.51 5.12
N HIS A 305 36.87 14.00 5.97
CA HIS A 305 37.28 15.01 6.95
C HIS A 305 38.47 14.48 7.77
N GLU A 306 39.63 15.15 7.69
CA GLU A 306 40.82 14.76 8.44
C GLU A 306 40.59 14.98 9.93
N VAL A 307 40.57 13.89 10.69
CA VAL A 307 40.61 13.94 12.15
C VAL A 307 42.08 14.07 12.54
N GLN A 308 42.53 15.26 12.93
CA GLN A 308 43.90 15.51 13.39
C GLN A 308 44.26 14.59 14.58
N ARG A 309 45.39 13.89 14.51
CA ARG A 309 45.84 12.96 15.58
C ARG A 309 46.16 13.62 16.93
N ALA A 310 46.46 14.92 16.96
CA ALA A 310 46.59 15.67 18.21
C ALA A 310 45.25 15.76 18.96
N VAL A 311 44.15 15.85 18.21
CA VAL A 311 42.79 15.83 18.75
C VAL A 311 42.50 14.47 19.37
N ALA A 312 43.02 13.34 18.86
CA ALA A 312 42.76 12.01 19.44
C ALA A 312 43.34 11.79 20.86
N ALA A 313 44.38 12.54 21.24
CA ALA A 313 44.93 12.50 22.60
C ALA A 313 44.17 13.46 23.54
N GLU A 314 43.76 14.64 23.07
CA GLU A 314 42.98 15.61 23.85
C GLU A 314 41.47 15.28 23.91
N THR A 315 40.89 14.60 22.91
CA THR A 315 39.47 14.13 22.91
C THR A 315 39.27 12.81 23.65
N ARG A 316 40.32 12.24 24.24
CA ARG A 316 40.11 11.28 25.34
C ARG A 316 39.55 11.99 26.58
N GLU A 317 39.76 13.30 26.71
CA GLU A 317 39.37 14.11 27.88
C GLU A 317 38.53 15.37 27.55
N SER A 318 38.18 15.65 26.28
CA SER A 318 37.33 16.80 25.88
C SER A 318 35.94 16.37 25.34
N PRO A 319 34.82 17.06 25.68
CA PRO A 319 33.50 16.45 25.96
C PRO A 319 32.54 16.25 24.77
N LEU A 320 32.98 16.46 23.52
CA LEU A 320 32.07 16.57 22.36
C LEU A 320 32.18 15.47 21.31
N ALA A 321 33.02 14.45 21.54
CA ALA A 321 32.81 13.18 20.88
C ALA A 321 31.56 12.55 21.50
N VAL A 322 30.38 12.80 20.89
CA VAL A 322 29.21 11.97 21.19
C VAL A 322 29.61 10.56 20.74
N ARG A 323 30.13 9.77 21.69
CA ARG A 323 29.99 8.33 21.67
C ARG A 323 28.54 8.13 21.28
N ARG A 324 28.26 7.59 20.10
CA ARG A 324 26.98 6.91 19.92
C ARG A 324 27.04 5.79 20.92
N GLU A 325 26.47 6.07 22.10
CA GLU A 325 26.31 5.09 23.15
C GLU A 325 25.66 3.89 22.48
N ARG A 326 26.21 2.71 22.75
CA ARG A 326 25.51 1.50 22.35
C ARG A 326 24.10 1.64 22.94
N PRO A 327 23.05 1.56 22.10
CA PRO A 327 21.69 1.75 22.60
C PRO A 327 21.51 0.80 23.78
N GLU A 328 20.97 1.33 24.89
CA GLU A 328 20.86 0.61 26.16
C GLU A 328 20.11 -0.72 26.00
N TYR A 329 19.26 -0.79 24.97
CA TYR A 329 18.46 -1.93 24.55
C TYR A 329 18.66 -2.23 23.06
N PRO A 330 18.74 -3.51 22.64
CA PRO A 330 18.61 -3.86 21.23
C PRO A 330 17.18 -3.60 20.72
N SER A 331 17.03 -3.31 19.43
CA SER A 331 15.73 -2.91 18.82
C SER A 331 14.60 -3.91 19.08
N TRP A 332 14.85 -5.22 18.98
CA TRP A 332 13.82 -6.23 19.27
C TRP A 332 13.34 -6.17 20.73
N LEU A 333 14.20 -5.78 21.68
CA LEU A 333 13.84 -5.64 23.09
C LEU A 333 13.06 -4.35 23.35
N VAL A 334 13.37 -3.27 22.62
CA VAL A 334 12.56 -2.04 22.62
C VAL A 334 11.13 -2.36 22.17
N ARG A 335 10.99 -3.07 21.05
CA ARG A 335 9.70 -3.55 20.53
C ARG A 335 8.92 -4.39 21.53
N HIS A 336 9.62 -5.30 22.20
CA HIS A 336 9.03 -6.15 23.22
C HIS A 336 8.49 -5.36 24.43
N MET A 337 9.26 -4.39 24.93
CA MET A 337 8.85 -3.52 26.05
C MET A 337 7.67 -2.62 25.67
N ALA A 338 7.73 -2.00 24.50
CA ALA A 338 6.65 -1.15 23.97
C ALA A 338 5.33 -1.92 23.80
N ALA A 339 5.41 -3.19 23.38
CA ALA A 339 4.25 -4.06 23.28
C ALA A 339 3.63 -4.37 24.66
N HIS A 340 4.44 -4.65 25.69
CA HIS A 340 3.92 -4.81 27.05
C HIS A 340 3.23 -3.55 27.59
N LYS A 341 3.86 -2.38 27.39
CA LYS A 341 3.26 -1.09 27.77
C LYS A 341 1.91 -0.90 27.09
N THR A 342 1.85 -1.18 25.79
CA THR A 342 0.62 -1.07 25.00
C THR A 342 -0.49 -1.95 25.56
N LEU A 343 -0.21 -3.24 25.80
CA LEU A 343 -1.21 -4.17 26.32
C LEU A 343 -1.71 -3.78 27.72
N ALA A 344 -0.85 -3.25 28.59
CA ALA A 344 -1.24 -2.78 29.92
C ALA A 344 -2.25 -1.62 29.83
N VAL A 345 -1.97 -0.63 28.97
CA VAL A 345 -2.87 0.49 28.71
C VAL A 345 -4.18 0.01 28.10
N GLN A 346 -4.13 -0.85 27.07
CA GLN A 346 -5.33 -1.43 26.46
C GLN A 346 -6.20 -2.16 27.49
N THR A 347 -5.57 -2.95 28.37
CA THR A 347 -6.27 -3.67 29.43
C THR A 347 -7.00 -2.72 30.40
N LEU A 348 -6.34 -1.64 30.83
CA LEU A 348 -6.95 -0.67 31.74
C LEU A 348 -8.05 0.17 31.07
N LEU A 349 -7.93 0.46 29.78
CA LEU A 349 -8.98 1.13 29.01
C LEU A 349 -10.27 0.32 28.93
N ILE A 350 -10.20 -1.02 28.92
CA ILE A 350 -11.40 -1.90 28.95
C ILE A 350 -12.24 -1.61 30.21
N ALA A 351 -11.59 -1.31 31.33
CA ALA A 351 -12.27 -0.95 32.58
C ALA A 351 -12.64 0.55 32.67
N ALA A 352 -11.89 1.44 32.02
CA ALA A 352 -12.05 2.89 32.10
C ALA A 352 -12.94 3.47 30.98
N ARG A 353 -14.26 3.19 31.02
CA ARG A 353 -15.23 3.57 29.95
C ARG A 353 -15.16 5.03 29.50
N ARG A 354 -14.94 5.98 30.44
CA ARG A 354 -14.84 7.41 30.10
C ARG A 354 -13.59 7.70 29.27
N THR A 355 -12.43 7.28 29.76
CA THR A 355 -11.15 7.48 29.06
C THR A 355 -11.14 6.78 27.70
N ALA A 356 -11.73 5.59 27.60
CA ALA A 356 -11.89 4.89 26.32
C ALA A 356 -12.74 5.68 25.31
N ARG A 357 -13.83 6.33 25.74
CA ARG A 357 -14.65 7.22 24.88
C ARG A 357 -13.85 8.43 24.42
N GLU A 358 -13.07 9.03 25.30
CA GLU A 358 -12.21 10.18 24.99
C GLU A 358 -11.14 9.79 23.94
N VAL A 359 -10.50 8.62 24.10
CA VAL A 359 -9.59 8.04 23.10
C VAL A 359 -10.30 7.80 21.76
N ALA A 360 -11.52 7.22 21.77
CA ALA A 360 -12.29 6.96 20.55
C ALA A 360 -12.55 8.24 19.75
N VAL A 361 -13.00 9.30 20.42
CA VAL A 361 -13.22 10.60 19.77
C VAL A 361 -11.92 11.15 19.19
N VAL A 362 -10.81 11.09 19.93
CA VAL A 362 -9.51 11.57 19.44
C VAL A 362 -9.04 10.77 18.22
N VAL A 363 -9.12 9.43 18.25
CA VAL A 363 -8.72 8.56 17.13
C VAL A 363 -9.58 8.84 15.89
N LEU A 364 -10.90 8.95 16.06
CA LEU A 364 -11.82 9.28 14.97
C LEU A 364 -11.56 10.68 14.38
N MET A 365 -11.24 11.67 15.20
CA MET A 365 -10.98 13.05 14.77
C MET A 365 -9.62 13.24 14.10
N ARG A 366 -8.60 12.47 14.49
CA ARG A 366 -7.27 12.56 13.87
C ARG A 366 -7.28 12.05 12.43
N GLY A 367 -8.23 11.20 12.08
CA GLY A 367 -8.28 10.53 10.77
C GLY A 367 -7.20 9.46 10.65
N ALA A 368 -7.41 8.46 9.80
CA ALA A 368 -6.35 7.53 9.43
C ALA A 368 -5.26 8.31 8.66
N ASP A 369 -4.00 8.14 9.04
CA ASP A 369 -2.85 8.75 8.38
C ASP A 369 -2.79 8.30 6.91
N GLY A 370 -3.36 9.11 6.02
CA GLY A 370 -3.33 8.91 4.58
C GLY A 370 -4.22 7.77 4.08
N HIS A 371 -4.81 7.95 2.90
CA HIS A 371 -5.76 7.07 2.19
C HIS A 371 -7.24 7.31 2.54
N HIS A 372 -7.85 8.10 1.64
CA HIS A 372 -9.27 8.36 1.39
C HIS A 372 -10.31 7.83 2.40
N GLY A 373 -10.84 8.73 3.24
CA GLY A 373 -12.22 8.67 3.74
C GLY A 373 -12.67 7.44 4.52
N ARG A 374 -11.77 6.50 4.83
CA ARG A 374 -12.07 5.27 5.56
C ARG A 374 -11.52 5.37 6.98
N VAL A 375 -12.40 5.21 7.96
CA VAL A 375 -12.00 4.84 9.32
C VAL A 375 -11.84 3.32 9.32
N SER A 376 -10.62 2.83 9.17
CA SER A 376 -10.29 1.42 9.37
C SER A 376 -9.81 1.21 10.80
N VAL A 377 -10.30 0.15 11.45
CA VAL A 377 -9.80 -0.28 12.76
C VAL A 377 -8.83 -1.43 12.51
N GLU A 378 -7.54 -1.13 12.53
CA GLU A 378 -6.49 -2.15 12.51
C GLU A 378 -6.03 -2.44 13.94
N ALA A 379 -5.95 -3.72 14.32
CA ALA A 379 -5.44 -4.10 15.63
C ALA A 379 -3.96 -3.73 15.75
N HIS A 380 -3.59 -3.15 16.88
CA HIS A 380 -2.24 -2.69 17.14
C HIS A 380 -1.23 -3.86 17.04
N PRO A 381 -0.07 -3.69 16.38
CA PRO A 381 0.91 -4.76 16.18
C PRO A 381 1.47 -5.41 17.47
N ALA A 382 1.22 -4.80 18.63
CA ALA A 382 1.59 -5.35 19.94
C ALA A 382 0.83 -6.67 20.25
N LEU A 383 -0.42 -6.79 19.80
CA LEU A 383 -1.25 -7.99 20.01
C LEU A 383 -0.64 -9.21 19.30
N ALA A 384 -0.17 -9.00 18.07
CA ALA A 384 0.50 -10.02 17.28
C ALA A 384 1.80 -10.55 17.91
N LEU A 385 2.50 -9.76 18.71
CA LEU A 385 3.79 -10.15 19.28
C LEU A 385 3.65 -11.27 20.33
N PHE A 386 2.50 -11.34 21.01
CA PHE A 386 2.24 -12.26 22.12
C PHE A 386 1.16 -13.31 21.81
N SER A 387 0.83 -13.51 20.53
CA SER A 387 -0.20 -14.48 20.13
C SER A 387 0.21 -15.95 20.32
N GLY A 388 1.49 -16.23 20.59
CA GLY A 388 1.94 -17.59 20.94
C GLY A 388 1.37 -18.09 22.27
N GLU A 389 1.42 -19.41 22.50
CA GLU A 389 0.98 -20.05 23.76
C GLU A 389 2.00 -19.88 24.89
N ASP A 390 3.30 -19.84 24.56
CA ASP A 390 4.39 -19.68 25.53
C ASP A 390 4.68 -18.20 25.84
N GLY A 391 4.75 -17.85 27.13
CA GLY A 391 5.20 -16.53 27.57
C GLY A 391 4.21 -15.37 27.36
N ARG A 392 2.91 -15.69 27.16
CA ARG A 392 1.87 -14.68 26.94
C ARG A 392 1.63 -13.83 28.21
N PRO A 393 1.58 -12.48 28.10
CA PRO A 393 1.32 -11.61 29.24
C PRO A 393 -0.15 -11.64 29.66
N ARG A 394 -0.43 -11.52 30.96
CA ARG A 394 -1.81 -11.44 31.49
C ARG A 394 -2.65 -10.30 30.88
N SER A 395 -1.99 -9.22 30.47
CA SER A 395 -2.64 -8.10 29.78
C SER A 395 -3.10 -8.48 28.38
N HIS A 396 -2.33 -9.30 27.66
CA HIS A 396 -2.78 -9.87 26.40
C HIS A 396 -4.02 -10.75 26.63
N ASP A 397 -3.99 -11.65 27.63
CA ASP A 397 -5.14 -12.52 27.93
C ASP A 397 -6.41 -11.75 28.27
N ALA A 398 -6.28 -10.62 28.97
CA ALA A 398 -7.41 -9.75 29.27
C ALA A 398 -8.02 -9.12 28.01
N VAL A 399 -7.19 -8.62 27.09
CA VAL A 399 -7.65 -8.06 25.82
C VAL A 399 -8.27 -9.15 24.94
N GLU A 400 -7.64 -10.32 24.85
CA GLU A 400 -8.15 -11.48 24.12
C GLU A 400 -9.48 -11.99 24.70
N ALA A 401 -9.63 -12.03 26.03
CA ALA A 401 -10.89 -12.43 26.65
C ALA A 401 -12.04 -11.45 26.35
N ALA A 402 -11.76 -10.14 26.34
CA ALA A 402 -12.73 -9.12 25.94
C ALA A 402 -13.11 -9.26 24.46
N ALA A 403 -12.14 -9.50 23.58
CA ALA A 403 -12.39 -9.78 22.18
C ALA A 403 -13.22 -11.06 21.98
N ALA A 404 -12.87 -12.15 22.66
CA ALA A 404 -13.57 -13.42 22.59
C ALA A 404 -15.02 -13.32 23.10
N HIS A 405 -15.29 -12.43 24.04
CA HIS A 405 -16.66 -12.14 24.48
C HIS A 405 -17.52 -11.61 23.32
N PHE A 406 -17.08 -10.55 22.65
CA PHE A 406 -17.83 -9.96 21.53
C PHE A 406 -17.82 -10.83 20.29
N GLU A 407 -16.74 -11.55 20.02
CA GLU A 407 -16.68 -12.55 18.95
C GLU A 407 -17.82 -13.58 19.09
N ARG A 408 -18.01 -14.11 20.30
CA ARG A 408 -19.10 -15.05 20.59
C ARG A 408 -20.47 -14.41 20.44
N MET A 409 -20.65 -13.18 20.93
CA MET A 409 -21.92 -12.45 20.79
C MET A 409 -22.30 -12.21 19.33
N LEU A 410 -21.31 -11.89 18.50
CA LEU A 410 -21.49 -11.68 17.07
C LEU A 410 -21.57 -13.00 16.29
N GLY A 411 -21.30 -14.15 16.91
CA GLY A 411 -21.26 -15.46 16.24
C GLY A 411 -20.16 -15.54 15.19
N LEU A 412 -19.01 -14.92 15.47
CA LEU A 412 -17.80 -14.92 14.63
C LEU A 412 -16.79 -15.99 15.07
N ALA A 413 -17.09 -16.73 16.13
CA ALA A 413 -16.25 -17.84 16.58
C ALA A 413 -16.25 -18.95 15.51
N PRO A 414 -15.09 -19.57 15.24
CA PRO A 414 -15.02 -20.68 14.30
C PRO A 414 -15.90 -21.84 14.78
N ALA A 415 -16.56 -22.54 13.84
CA ALA A 415 -17.24 -23.79 14.18
C ALA A 415 -16.19 -24.84 14.61
N GLU A 416 -16.58 -25.78 15.48
CA GLU A 416 -15.66 -26.81 16.03
C GLU A 416 -14.95 -27.65 14.94
N ASP A 417 -15.48 -27.69 13.72
CA ASP A 417 -14.96 -28.43 12.56
C ASP A 417 -14.39 -27.54 11.43
N ASP A 418 -14.34 -26.21 11.60
CA ASP A 418 -13.92 -25.22 10.58
C ASP A 418 -12.41 -24.92 10.62
N GLU A 419 -11.57 -25.94 10.85
CA GLU A 419 -10.12 -25.76 10.69
C GLU A 419 -9.77 -25.63 9.20
N PRO A 420 -9.21 -24.49 8.74
CA PRO A 420 -8.81 -24.35 7.36
C PRO A 420 -7.69 -25.36 7.07
N ALA A 421 -7.93 -26.27 6.12
CA ALA A 421 -6.97 -27.27 5.69
C ALA A 421 -5.66 -26.65 5.14
N TYR A 422 -5.73 -25.40 4.67
CA TYR A 422 -4.61 -24.58 4.18
C TYR A 422 -4.84 -23.09 4.54
N GLY A 423 -3.81 -22.42 5.07
CA GLY A 423 -3.82 -20.99 5.39
C GLY A 423 -3.27 -20.67 6.79
N PRO A 424 -2.86 -19.41 7.07
CA PRO A 424 -2.47 -19.02 8.41
C PRO A 424 -3.68 -19.07 9.34
N ARG A 425 -3.56 -19.81 10.44
CA ARG A 425 -4.57 -19.81 11.50
C ARG A 425 -4.67 -18.41 12.09
N SER A 426 -5.89 -17.99 12.41
CA SER A 426 -6.07 -16.77 13.18
C SER A 426 -5.37 -16.86 14.53
N ARG A 427 -4.70 -15.77 14.91
CA ARG A 427 -3.91 -15.58 16.12
C ARG A 427 -4.75 -15.39 17.38
N GLY A 428 -6.05 -15.11 17.24
CA GLY A 428 -6.94 -14.86 18.38
C GLY A 428 -8.27 -14.22 17.97
N ALA A 429 -9.17 -14.10 18.93
CA ALA A 429 -10.46 -13.44 18.79
C ALA A 429 -10.32 -11.98 18.37
N TRP A 430 -9.30 -11.27 18.87
CA TRP A 430 -9.05 -9.89 18.48
C TRP A 430 -8.82 -9.76 16.96
N GLU A 431 -8.12 -10.70 16.34
CA GLU A 431 -7.84 -10.70 14.91
C GLU A 431 -9.08 -11.04 14.11
N ARG A 432 -9.94 -11.94 14.60
CA ARG A 432 -11.21 -12.26 13.91
C ARG A 432 -12.21 -11.12 13.97
N LEU A 433 -12.22 -10.32 15.05
CA LEU A 433 -13.07 -9.13 15.14
C LEU A 433 -12.73 -8.09 14.07
N VAL A 434 -11.45 -7.73 13.93
CA VAL A 434 -11.01 -6.61 13.08
C VAL A 434 -10.38 -7.01 11.74
N GLY A 435 -10.05 -8.30 11.56
CA GLY A 435 -9.31 -8.83 10.42
C GLY A 435 -10.19 -9.10 9.21
N GLU A 436 -10.29 -10.38 8.79
CA GLU A 436 -10.89 -10.77 7.51
C GLU A 436 -12.20 -10.03 7.17
N PRO A 437 -12.38 -9.66 5.89
CA PRO A 437 -13.56 -8.93 5.44
C PRO A 437 -14.83 -9.74 5.74
N LYS A 438 -15.77 -9.10 6.42
CA LYS A 438 -17.07 -9.67 6.78
C LYS A 438 -18.12 -9.09 5.86
N ASP A 439 -19.13 -9.89 5.49
CA ASP A 439 -20.28 -9.37 4.77
C ASP A 439 -20.98 -8.29 5.60
N GLY A 440 -21.07 -7.08 5.05
CA GLY A 440 -21.57 -5.92 5.79
C GLY A 440 -23.04 -6.03 6.17
N ALA A 441 -23.86 -6.72 5.36
CA ALA A 441 -25.28 -6.91 5.64
C ALA A 441 -25.50 -7.92 6.78
N ASP A 442 -24.80 -9.07 6.74
CA ASP A 442 -24.82 -10.06 7.82
C ASP A 442 -24.28 -9.48 9.13
N LEU A 443 -23.18 -8.75 9.08
CA LEU A 443 -22.60 -8.11 10.26
C LEU A 443 -23.54 -7.07 10.87
N TYR A 444 -24.22 -6.27 10.05
CA TYR A 444 -25.21 -5.30 10.53
C TYR A 444 -26.39 -5.98 11.25
N GLU A 445 -26.90 -7.10 10.72
CA GLU A 445 -27.97 -7.86 11.38
C GLU A 445 -27.52 -8.52 12.69
N ARG A 446 -26.25 -8.89 12.83
CA ARG A 446 -25.67 -9.36 14.10
C ARG A 446 -25.53 -8.23 15.11
N VAL A 447 -24.98 -7.09 14.71
CA VAL A 447 -24.79 -5.92 15.57
C VAL A 447 -26.13 -5.36 16.06
N LYS A 448 -27.18 -5.36 15.24
CA LYS A 448 -28.55 -4.95 15.65
C LYS A 448 -29.13 -5.73 16.82
N ARG A 449 -28.59 -6.91 17.14
CA ARG A 449 -29.06 -7.75 18.26
C ARG A 449 -28.38 -7.41 19.59
N LEU A 450 -27.33 -6.59 19.56
CA LEU A 450 -26.64 -6.13 20.75
C LEU A 450 -27.53 -5.14 21.51
N SER A 451 -27.42 -5.14 22.84
CA SER A 451 -27.98 -4.07 23.66
C SER A 451 -27.20 -2.77 23.44
N ASP A 452 -27.77 -1.61 23.80
CA ASP A 452 -27.04 -0.34 23.75
C ASP A 452 -25.73 -0.38 24.56
N GLU A 453 -25.73 -1.09 25.69
CA GLU A 453 -24.54 -1.28 26.52
C GLU A 453 -23.47 -2.13 25.82
N ASP A 454 -23.88 -3.22 25.18
CA ASP A 454 -22.96 -4.10 24.44
C ASP A 454 -22.44 -3.43 23.17
N LEU A 455 -23.28 -2.64 22.49
CA LEU A 455 -22.90 -1.88 21.31
C LEU A 455 -21.86 -0.81 21.69
N ASP A 456 -22.09 -0.09 22.78
CA ASP A 456 -21.12 0.84 23.36
C ASP A 456 -19.82 0.12 23.73
N GLY A 457 -19.92 -1.04 24.37
CA GLY A 457 -18.77 -1.86 24.75
C GLY A 457 -17.95 -2.32 23.54
N LEU A 458 -18.61 -2.79 22.48
CA LEU A 458 -17.97 -3.22 21.23
C LEU A 458 -17.27 -2.04 20.55
N HIS A 459 -17.95 -0.89 20.44
CA HIS A 459 -17.36 0.31 19.84
C HIS A 459 -16.08 0.75 20.58
N LEU A 460 -16.11 0.74 21.91
CA LEU A 460 -14.94 1.05 22.72
C LEU A 460 -13.84 0.01 22.56
N LEU A 461 -14.17 -1.28 22.57
CA LEU A 461 -13.18 -2.33 22.38
C LEU A 461 -12.47 -2.21 21.03
N LEU A 462 -13.21 -1.98 19.95
CA LEU A 462 -12.63 -1.79 18.61
C LEU A 462 -11.62 -0.63 18.60
N THR A 463 -11.96 0.48 19.27
CA THR A 463 -11.02 1.60 19.45
C THR A 463 -9.79 1.18 20.26
N ILE A 464 -10.00 0.47 21.37
CA ILE A 464 -8.92 0.03 22.26
C ILE A 464 -7.94 -0.89 21.53
N LEU A 465 -8.44 -1.81 20.69
CA LEU A 465 -7.61 -2.72 19.91
C LEU A 465 -6.63 -1.98 18.99
N ALA A 466 -7.01 -0.81 18.47
CA ALA A 466 -6.16 0.01 17.60
C ALA A 466 -5.23 0.97 18.38
N PHE A 467 -5.50 1.24 19.66
CA PHE A 467 -4.75 2.22 20.44
C PHE A 467 -3.51 1.64 21.12
N GLY A 468 -2.36 2.32 21.02
CA GLY A 468 -1.10 1.88 21.62
C GLY A 468 0.06 2.85 21.41
N GLN A 469 1.28 2.42 21.75
CA GLN A 469 2.48 3.21 21.49
C GLN A 469 2.77 3.25 19.99
N GLY A 470 2.82 4.46 19.40
CA GLY A 470 2.88 4.64 17.95
C GLY A 470 4.13 4.04 17.28
N ASP A 471 5.32 4.34 17.79
CA ASP A 471 6.57 3.71 17.32
C ASP A 471 6.99 2.63 18.32
N LEU A 472 6.84 1.35 17.94
CA LEU A 472 7.26 0.23 18.77
C LEU A 472 8.78 0.05 18.78
N ASP A 473 9.52 0.57 17.80
CA ASP A 473 10.95 0.36 17.66
C ASP A 473 11.79 1.45 18.37
N ALA A 474 11.12 2.43 18.99
CA ALA A 474 11.71 3.49 19.82
C ALA A 474 11.15 3.49 21.26
N ILE A 475 11.97 3.91 22.23
CA ILE A 475 11.49 4.10 23.61
C ILE A 475 10.78 5.45 23.71
N ASP A 476 9.50 5.42 24.05
CA ASP A 476 8.68 6.61 24.20
C ASP A 476 8.83 7.24 25.60
N HIS A 477 9.85 8.11 25.74
CA HIS A 477 10.09 8.95 26.91
C HIS A 477 9.36 10.30 26.86
N GLY A 478 8.61 10.58 25.78
CA GLY A 478 8.04 11.89 25.51
C GLY A 478 6.68 12.12 26.15
N ASP A 479 6.13 13.31 25.91
CA ASP A 479 4.75 13.66 26.26
C ASP A 479 3.78 13.27 25.12
N SER A 480 3.80 11.99 24.75
CA SER A 480 2.95 11.43 23.70
C SER A 480 1.51 11.27 24.18
N LEU A 481 0.55 11.17 23.25
CA LEU A 481 -0.85 10.83 23.57
C LEU A 481 -0.93 9.52 24.37
N PHE A 482 -0.11 8.54 24.00
CA PHE A 482 -0.04 7.25 24.68
C PHE A 482 0.41 7.40 26.14
N ASN A 483 1.48 8.15 26.41
CA ASN A 483 1.96 8.40 27.76
C ASN A 483 0.96 9.23 28.59
N ARG A 484 0.29 10.23 28.00
CA ARG A 484 -0.77 11.00 28.70
C ARG A 484 -1.94 10.13 29.13
N VAL A 485 -2.45 9.29 28.23
CA VAL A 485 -3.53 8.34 28.55
C VAL A 485 -3.06 7.35 29.62
N ALA A 486 -1.82 6.89 29.56
CA ALA A 486 -1.29 6.01 30.60
C ALA A 486 -1.19 6.70 31.98
N HIS A 487 -0.86 8.00 32.03
CA HIS A 487 -0.88 8.77 33.26
C HIS A 487 -2.30 8.99 33.81
N ASP A 488 -3.27 9.32 32.95
CA ASP A 488 -4.67 9.50 33.35
C ASP A 488 -5.28 8.19 33.88
N LEU A 489 -4.83 7.05 33.36
CA LEU A 489 -5.20 5.72 33.85
C LEU A 489 -4.40 5.27 35.08
N ALA A 490 -3.41 6.06 35.52
CA ALA A 490 -2.46 5.72 36.57
C ALA A 490 -1.82 4.34 36.38
N VAL A 491 -1.36 4.02 35.15
CA VAL A 491 -0.78 2.71 34.85
C VAL A 491 0.54 2.51 35.60
N ASP A 492 0.60 1.50 36.47
CA ASP A 492 1.86 0.97 37.01
C ASP A 492 2.25 -0.31 36.27
N MET A 493 3.36 -0.29 35.53
CA MET A 493 3.84 -1.48 34.82
C MET A 493 4.22 -2.63 35.76
N ARG A 494 4.48 -2.39 37.04
CA ARG A 494 4.78 -3.47 38.01
C ARG A 494 3.60 -4.40 38.26
N ASP A 495 2.39 -3.90 38.03
CA ASP A 495 1.21 -4.74 38.03
C ASP A 495 1.31 -5.69 36.83
N TRP A 496 1.56 -5.16 35.62
CA TRP A 496 1.35 -5.87 34.36
C TRP A 496 2.57 -6.61 33.79
N TRP A 497 3.77 -6.29 34.27
CA TRP A 497 5.01 -6.77 33.71
C TRP A 497 6.07 -6.94 34.79
N ARG A 498 6.92 -7.94 34.61
CA ARG A 498 8.10 -8.20 35.44
C ARG A 498 9.24 -8.66 34.54
N PRO A 499 10.51 -8.49 34.98
CA PRO A 499 11.66 -8.93 34.19
C PRO A 499 11.67 -10.46 34.07
N ASP A 500 11.60 -10.96 32.84
CA ASP A 500 11.61 -12.38 32.51
C ASP A 500 12.93 -12.77 31.82
N GLU A 501 13.07 -14.05 31.46
CA GLU A 501 14.27 -14.52 30.76
C GLU A 501 14.44 -13.85 29.40
N THR A 502 13.36 -13.43 28.74
CA THR A 502 13.40 -12.72 27.46
C THR A 502 14.07 -11.36 27.61
N PHE A 503 13.59 -10.54 28.55
CA PHE A 503 14.17 -9.24 28.85
C PHE A 503 15.62 -9.34 29.34
N LEU A 504 15.87 -10.24 30.30
CA LEU A 504 17.19 -10.43 30.88
C LEU A 504 18.19 -11.00 29.86
N GLY A 505 17.74 -11.88 28.96
CA GLY A 505 18.55 -12.45 27.89
C GLY A 505 19.12 -11.40 26.93
N GLY A 506 18.35 -10.32 26.69
CA GLY A 506 18.74 -9.17 25.88
C GLY A 506 19.78 -8.24 26.55
N ARG A 507 20.17 -8.49 27.80
CA ARG A 507 21.13 -7.66 28.54
C ARG A 507 22.57 -8.17 28.44
N THR A 508 23.53 -7.27 28.62
CA THR A 508 24.94 -7.63 28.80
C THR A 508 25.16 -8.23 30.20
N ARG A 509 26.28 -8.94 30.40
CA ARG A 509 26.61 -9.47 31.72
C ARG A 509 26.73 -8.34 32.77
N ASP A 510 27.32 -7.22 32.40
CA ASP A 510 27.53 -6.08 33.31
C ASP A 510 26.18 -5.45 33.71
N GLN A 511 25.26 -5.30 32.74
CA GLN A 511 23.89 -4.88 33.01
C GLN A 511 23.17 -5.86 33.95
N LEU A 512 23.31 -7.17 33.75
CA LEU A 512 22.71 -8.17 34.65
C LEU A 512 23.25 -8.08 36.09
N CYS A 513 24.56 -7.82 36.24
CA CYS A 513 25.15 -7.59 37.55
C CYS A 513 24.60 -6.33 38.22
N ALA A 514 24.41 -5.24 37.47
CA ALA A 514 23.79 -4.01 37.98
C ALA A 514 22.35 -4.25 38.43
N ILE A 515 21.54 -4.91 37.58
CA ILE A 515 20.16 -5.32 37.89
C ILE A 515 20.12 -6.17 39.17
N ALA A 516 21.05 -7.12 39.34
CA ALA A 516 21.12 -7.96 40.53
C ALA A 516 21.37 -7.16 41.81
N MET A 517 22.15 -6.08 41.74
CA MET A 517 22.43 -5.22 42.89
C MET A 517 21.24 -4.31 43.20
N GLU A 518 20.66 -3.68 42.18
CA GLU A 518 19.52 -2.77 42.32
C GLU A 518 18.26 -3.47 42.81
N SER A 519 17.99 -4.68 42.30
CA SER A 519 16.83 -5.49 42.70
C SER A 519 17.00 -6.25 44.02
N GLY A 520 18.15 -6.11 44.69
CA GLY A 520 18.45 -6.84 45.93
C GLY A 520 18.71 -8.35 45.76
N ALA A 521 18.79 -8.84 44.52
CA ALA A 521 18.97 -10.26 44.23
C ALA A 521 20.25 -10.86 44.83
N THR A 522 21.31 -10.03 44.96
CA THR A 522 22.61 -10.41 45.54
C THR A 522 22.54 -10.97 46.97
N VAL A 523 21.50 -10.64 47.74
CA VAL A 523 21.30 -11.17 49.10
C VAL A 523 20.91 -12.65 49.09
N SER A 524 20.28 -13.10 48.00
CA SER A 524 19.68 -14.43 47.89
C SER A 524 20.34 -15.34 46.86
N MET A 525 21.15 -14.78 45.97
CA MET A 525 21.91 -15.51 44.95
C MET A 525 23.30 -15.89 45.46
N ALA A 526 23.92 -16.90 44.83
CA ALA A 526 25.35 -17.13 45.00
C ALA A 526 26.18 -15.96 44.43
N ARG A 527 27.51 -15.95 44.62
CA ARG A 527 28.36 -14.86 44.13
C ARG A 527 28.18 -14.70 42.62
N LEU A 528 27.96 -13.48 42.16
CA LEU A 528 27.71 -13.17 40.74
C LEU A 528 28.86 -13.66 39.82
N SER A 529 30.08 -13.73 40.36
CA SER A 529 31.26 -14.29 39.68
C SER A 529 31.09 -15.75 39.24
N ASP A 530 30.27 -16.51 39.96
CA ASP A 530 30.19 -17.97 39.81
C ASP A 530 29.23 -18.38 38.69
N TYR A 531 28.34 -17.46 38.29
CA TYR A 531 27.38 -17.69 37.21
C TYR A 531 27.97 -17.33 35.84
N LYS A 532 27.67 -18.13 34.82
CA LYS A 532 27.74 -17.71 33.40
C LYS A 532 26.56 -16.79 33.08
N LYS A 533 26.60 -16.04 31.97
CA LYS A 533 25.50 -15.11 31.57
C LYS A 533 24.13 -15.77 31.61
N SER A 534 23.96 -16.93 30.96
CA SER A 534 22.68 -17.66 30.95
C SER A 534 22.22 -18.07 32.35
N GLY A 535 23.16 -18.47 33.22
CA GLY A 535 22.86 -18.77 34.62
C GLY A 535 22.40 -17.54 35.42
N LEU A 536 22.96 -16.36 35.14
CA LEU A 536 22.50 -15.10 35.75
C LEU A 536 21.08 -14.74 35.28
N VAL A 537 20.77 -14.93 34.00
CA VAL A 537 19.44 -14.69 33.43
C VAL A 537 18.39 -15.53 34.17
N THR A 538 18.56 -16.84 34.23
CA THR A 538 17.61 -17.73 34.91
C THR A 538 17.51 -17.46 36.41
N ALA A 539 18.63 -17.15 37.08
CA ALA A 539 18.61 -16.87 38.50
C ALA A 539 17.94 -15.53 38.84
N LEU A 540 18.09 -14.51 37.99
CA LEU A 540 17.40 -13.22 38.15
C LEU A 540 15.91 -13.33 37.84
N ALA A 541 15.52 -14.06 36.78
CA ALA A 541 14.11 -14.30 36.47
C ALA A 541 13.39 -14.93 37.68
N LYS A 542 13.98 -15.98 38.28
CA LYS A 542 13.47 -16.60 39.52
C LYS A 542 13.42 -15.65 40.72
N HIS A 543 14.34 -14.69 40.80
CA HIS A 543 14.31 -13.69 41.88
C HIS A 543 13.11 -12.76 41.73
N PHE A 544 12.85 -12.25 40.52
CA PHE A 544 11.68 -11.40 40.24
C PHE A 544 10.37 -12.17 40.40
N GLU A 545 10.30 -13.44 39.99
CA GLU A 545 9.15 -14.32 40.25
C GLU A 545 8.88 -14.51 41.73
N ARG A 546 9.92 -14.66 42.56
CA ARG A 546 9.76 -14.88 44.00
C ARG A 546 9.37 -13.61 44.76
N THR A 547 9.80 -12.45 44.28
CA THR A 547 9.58 -11.16 44.96
C THR A 547 8.32 -10.43 44.50
N ALA A 548 7.80 -10.79 43.33
CA ALA A 548 6.44 -10.63 42.85
C ALA A 548 5.39 -10.06 43.84
N ASP A 549 5.00 -10.87 44.83
CA ASP A 549 3.84 -10.62 45.69
C ASP A 549 4.28 -10.29 47.12
N THR A 550 5.48 -9.71 47.25
CA THR A 550 6.06 -9.31 48.52
C THR A 550 5.23 -8.22 49.18
N ARG A 551 4.95 -8.38 50.47
CA ARG A 551 4.24 -7.40 51.30
C ARG A 551 5.15 -6.26 51.73
N ASP A 552 4.57 -5.12 52.08
CA ASP A 552 5.31 -3.91 52.47
C ASP A 552 6.14 -4.05 53.77
N ASP A 553 5.87 -5.08 54.58
CA ASP A 553 6.58 -5.40 55.81
C ASP A 553 7.71 -6.43 55.63
N ALA A 554 7.99 -6.84 54.38
CA ALA A 554 9.02 -7.82 54.07
C ALA A 554 10.45 -7.27 54.19
N GLN A 555 11.43 -8.14 53.96
CA GLN A 555 12.84 -7.73 53.98
C GLN A 555 13.13 -6.76 52.82
N ASP A 556 13.98 -5.76 53.07
CA ASP A 556 14.34 -4.70 52.11
C ASP A 556 14.71 -5.22 50.72
N TRP A 557 15.47 -6.31 50.64
CA TRP A 557 15.86 -6.90 49.35
C TRP A 557 14.69 -7.53 48.56
N GLN A 558 13.62 -7.95 49.25
CA GLN A 558 12.41 -8.46 48.62
C GLN A 558 11.56 -7.31 48.08
N ILE A 559 11.45 -6.23 48.85
CA ILE A 559 10.77 -5.00 48.43
C ILE A 559 11.48 -4.40 47.20
N LYS A 560 12.82 -4.34 47.23
CA LYS A 560 13.62 -3.93 46.06
C LYS A 560 13.38 -4.80 44.83
N GLY A 561 13.24 -6.12 45.00
CA GLY A 561 12.93 -7.02 43.89
C GLY A 561 11.55 -6.76 43.29
N ARG A 562 10.54 -6.55 44.14
CA ARG A 562 9.16 -6.22 43.74
C ARG A 562 9.06 -4.87 43.03
N ASP A 563 9.76 -3.86 43.55
CA ASP A 563 9.60 -2.46 43.12
C ASP A 563 10.52 -2.08 41.94
N TRP A 564 11.47 -2.94 41.59
CA TRP A 564 12.42 -2.70 40.50
C TRP A 564 11.70 -2.64 39.14
N LEU A 565 11.89 -1.52 38.44
CA LEU A 565 11.32 -1.27 37.12
C LEU A 565 12.31 -0.44 36.32
N PRO A 566 12.75 -0.90 35.13
CA PRO A 566 13.68 -0.15 34.29
C PRO A 566 13.01 1.11 33.74
N GLY A 567 13.79 2.16 33.51
CA GLY A 567 13.30 3.44 32.96
C GLY A 567 12.46 3.28 31.69
N ALA A 568 12.89 2.39 30.78
CA ALA A 568 12.19 2.10 29.53
C ALA A 568 10.76 1.54 29.69
N MET A 569 10.41 1.00 30.86
CA MET A 569 9.06 0.50 31.18
C MET A 569 8.18 1.55 31.87
N ARG A 570 8.66 2.78 32.06
CA ARG A 570 7.87 3.88 32.61
C ARG A 570 7.14 4.63 31.48
N PHE A 571 6.06 5.31 31.83
CA PHE A 571 5.35 6.23 30.94
C PHE A 571 5.78 7.67 31.26
N GLY A 572 6.11 8.45 30.23
CA GLY A 572 6.54 9.84 30.36
C GLY A 572 8.04 10.03 30.63
N PRO A 573 8.49 11.29 30.76
CA PRO A 573 9.88 11.60 31.05
C PRO A 573 10.26 11.03 32.43
N GLU A 574 11.46 10.45 32.55
CA GLU A 574 11.99 10.12 33.87
C GLU A 574 11.93 11.39 34.75
N PRO A 575 11.51 11.30 36.01
CA PRO A 575 11.61 12.43 36.92
C PRO A 575 13.09 12.82 36.98
N ASN A 576 13.43 13.95 36.35
CA ASN A 576 14.78 14.47 36.32
C ASN A 576 15.31 14.54 37.76
N ALA A 577 16.34 13.75 38.05
CA ALA A 577 17.28 14.06 39.11
C ALA A 577 18.02 15.33 38.66
N ASN A 578 17.43 16.49 38.99
CA ASN A 578 17.92 17.88 38.88
C ASN A 578 16.80 18.78 38.36
N VAL A 579 15.79 19.04 39.19
CA VAL A 579 15.14 20.35 39.20
C VAL A 579 15.67 21.03 40.45
N ASP A 580 16.72 21.81 40.24
CA ASP A 580 17.20 22.75 41.25
C ASP A 580 16.09 23.79 41.47
N ASP A 581 15.85 24.01 42.75
CA ASP A 581 14.83 24.88 43.32
C ASP A 581 15.10 26.32 42.88
N THR A 582 14.42 26.79 41.82
CA THR A 582 14.45 28.22 41.49
C THR A 582 13.32 28.87 42.28
N PRO A 583 13.62 29.77 43.24
CA PRO A 583 12.59 30.37 44.07
C PRO A 583 11.73 31.32 43.23
N GLU A 584 10.43 31.27 43.49
CA GLU A 584 9.40 32.15 42.95
C GLU A 584 9.85 33.61 42.95
N SER A 585 10.08 34.18 41.76
CA SER A 585 10.19 35.63 41.61
C SER A 585 8.79 36.20 41.48
N GLU A 586 8.36 36.90 42.52
CA GLU A 586 7.14 37.69 42.64
C GLU A 586 6.85 38.52 41.35
N MET A 587 5.65 38.34 40.80
CA MET A 587 5.07 39.32 39.88
C MET A 587 4.40 40.45 40.68
N PRO A 588 4.56 41.73 40.29
CA PRO A 588 3.98 42.84 41.03
C PRO A 588 2.47 42.91 40.78
N ALA A 589 1.74 43.19 41.85
CA ALA A 589 0.31 43.46 41.84
C ALA A 589 -0.01 44.62 40.87
N ALA A 590 -0.93 44.36 39.94
CA ALA A 590 -1.57 45.39 39.15
C ALA A 590 -2.46 46.24 40.08
N ALA A 591 -2.08 47.52 40.24
CA ALA A 591 -2.92 48.55 40.81
C ALA A 591 -3.60 49.32 39.66
N GLU A 592 -4.92 49.46 39.83
CA GLU A 592 -5.89 50.38 39.20
C GLU A 592 -6.19 50.30 37.70
#